data_AF-F7K011-F1
#
_entry.id   AF-F7K011-F1
#
_cell.length_a   1.000
_cell.length_b   1.000
_cell.length_c   1.000
_cell.angle_alpha   90.00
_cell.angle_beta   90.00
_cell.angle_gamma   90.00
#
_symmetry.space_group_name_H-M   'P 1'
#
loop_
_entity.id
_entity.type
_entity.pdbx_description
1 polymer ?
#
loop_
_entity_poly.entity_id
_entity_poly.type
_entity_poly.pdbx_seq_one_letter_code
_entity_poly.pdbx_strand_id
1 'polypeptide(L)'
;MLQYREFLSLTDEEIKFILTEMFNPTKIVNIERDKEWNKITVEMTTGGWDDGEGGEFEIEDIITLKMPTVYDCGLEVDFSLTSEDKLKWEQFLLAKGCDYRLKDNSYMEEC
;
A
#
# COMPACT_ATOMS: atom_id res chain seq x y z
N MET A 1 20.33 9.95 -7.72
CA MET A 1 19.76 10.26 -6.40
C MET A 1 18.28 9.95 -6.43
N LEU A 2 17.67 9.51 -5.32
CA LEU A 2 16.21 9.33 -5.27
C LEU A 2 15.55 10.69 -5.52
N GLN A 3 14.60 10.73 -6.45
CA GLN A 3 13.81 11.92 -6.72
C GLN A 3 12.41 11.71 -6.14
N TYR A 4 11.88 12.77 -5.54
CA TYR A 4 10.51 12.76 -5.08
C TYR A 4 9.55 12.57 -6.26
N ARG A 5 8.53 11.76 -6.04
CA ARG A 5 7.46 11.42 -6.96
C ARG A 5 6.13 11.48 -6.22
N GLU A 6 5.12 12.09 -6.84
CA GLU A 6 3.80 12.23 -6.23
C GLU A 6 3.15 10.86 -5.95
N PHE A 7 2.41 10.76 -4.84
CA PHE A 7 1.83 9.49 -4.35
C PHE A 7 0.96 8.78 -5.41
N LEU A 8 0.03 9.52 -6.00
CA LEU A 8 -0.92 8.98 -6.99
C LEU A 8 -0.27 8.56 -8.31
N SER A 9 1.03 8.84 -8.50
CA SER A 9 1.75 8.39 -9.68
C SER A 9 2.34 6.98 -9.52
N LEU A 10 2.14 6.32 -8.37
CA LEU A 10 2.35 4.86 -8.26
C LEU A 10 1.56 4.17 -9.38
N THR A 11 2.20 3.28 -10.12
CA THR A 11 1.54 2.53 -11.19
C THR A 11 0.70 1.39 -10.63
N ASP A 12 -0.27 0.88 -11.40
CA ASP A 12 -1.05 -0.29 -10.99
C ASP A 12 -0.17 -1.51 -10.75
N GLU A 13 0.91 -1.68 -11.53
CA GLU A 13 1.89 -2.77 -11.34
C GLU A 13 2.65 -2.62 -10.03
N GLU A 14 3.04 -1.40 -9.67
CA GLU A 14 3.69 -1.09 -8.41
C GLU A 14 2.78 -1.37 -7.21
N ILE A 15 1.50 -0.99 -7.32
CA ILE A 15 0.48 -1.25 -6.28
C ILE A 15 0.21 -2.76 -6.17
N LYS A 16 0.03 -3.46 -7.29
CA LYS A 16 -0.15 -4.92 -7.29
C LYS A 16 1.02 -5.63 -6.66
N PHE A 17 2.24 -5.23 -7.02
CA PHE A 17 3.46 -5.82 -6.47
C PHE A 17 3.49 -5.74 -4.94
N ILE A 18 3.34 -4.54 -4.36
CA ILE A 18 3.47 -4.39 -2.91
C ILE A 18 2.33 -5.04 -2.13
N LEU A 19 1.10 -5.02 -2.67
CA LEU A 19 -0.03 -5.70 -2.05
C LEU A 19 0.13 -7.23 -2.09
N THR A 20 0.72 -7.78 -3.16
CA THR A 20 1.10 -9.19 -3.20
C THR A 20 2.15 -9.54 -2.16
N GLU A 21 3.18 -8.70 -1.99
CA GLU A 21 4.24 -8.93 -0.99
C GLU A 21 3.77 -8.85 0.46
N MET A 22 2.71 -8.06 0.73
CA MET A 22 2.14 -7.91 2.07
C MET A 22 1.06 -8.95 2.37
N PHE A 23 0.11 -9.15 1.45
CA PHE A 23 -1.13 -9.87 1.75
C PHE A 23 -1.30 -11.16 0.94
N ASN A 24 -0.47 -11.38 -0.09
CA ASN A 24 -0.59 -12.53 -0.99
C ASN A 24 -2.05 -12.80 -1.44
N PRO A 25 -2.76 -11.80 -1.99
CA PRO A 25 -4.17 -11.94 -2.36
C PRO A 25 -4.32 -12.92 -3.53
N THR A 26 -5.43 -13.64 -3.58
CA THR A 26 -5.76 -14.52 -4.71
C THR A 26 -6.11 -13.72 -5.96
N LYS A 27 -6.62 -12.49 -5.77
CA LYS A 27 -7.01 -11.59 -6.87
C LYS A 27 -6.94 -10.13 -6.46
N ILE A 28 -6.54 -9.26 -7.39
CA ILE A 28 -6.72 -7.80 -7.29
C ILE A 28 -7.64 -7.39 -8.44
N VAL A 29 -8.80 -6.83 -8.10
CA VAL A 29 -9.93 -6.60 -9.01
C VAL A 29 -9.87 -5.21 -9.62
N ASN A 30 -9.79 -4.18 -8.78
CA ASN A 30 -9.89 -2.79 -9.17
C ASN A 30 -8.88 -1.93 -8.40
N ILE A 31 -8.34 -0.90 -9.06
CA ILE A 31 -7.46 0.10 -8.46
C ILE A 31 -7.98 1.47 -8.88
N GLU A 32 -8.55 2.19 -7.93
CA GLU A 32 -9.11 3.52 -8.15
C GLU A 32 -8.25 4.60 -7.48
N ARG A 33 -8.03 5.72 -8.17
CA ARG A 33 -7.28 6.87 -7.65
C ARG A 33 -8.21 8.04 -7.42
N ASP A 34 -8.20 8.55 -6.20
CA ASP A 34 -8.96 9.72 -5.79
C ASP A 34 -8.01 10.91 -5.61
N LYS A 35 -8.10 11.87 -6.52
CA LYS A 35 -7.25 13.06 -6.54
C LYS A 35 -7.63 14.08 -5.47
N GLU A 36 -8.90 14.13 -5.07
CA GLU A 36 -9.39 15.08 -4.07
C GLU A 36 -8.83 14.73 -2.70
N TRP A 37 -8.81 13.43 -2.38
CA TRP A 37 -8.37 12.92 -1.08
C TRP A 37 -6.94 12.36 -1.08
N ASN A 38 -6.25 12.41 -2.22
CA ASN A 38 -4.90 11.87 -2.42
C ASN A 38 -4.77 10.42 -1.91
N LYS A 39 -5.72 9.56 -2.29
CA LYS A 39 -5.79 8.15 -1.87
C LYS A 39 -5.96 7.21 -3.05
N ILE A 40 -5.61 5.95 -2.84
CA ILE A 40 -5.82 4.86 -3.79
C ILE A 40 -6.66 3.79 -3.09
N THR A 41 -7.77 3.41 -3.70
CA THR A 41 -8.62 2.34 -3.18
C THR A 41 -8.41 1.08 -4.03
N VAL A 42 -8.21 -0.06 -3.39
CA VAL A 42 -7.96 -1.33 -4.04
C VAL A 42 -8.96 -2.37 -3.56
N GLU A 43 -9.69 -2.96 -4.49
CA GLU A 43 -10.53 -4.12 -4.25
C GLU A 43 -9.72 -5.38 -4.52
N MET A 44 -9.62 -6.27 -3.53
CA MET A 44 -8.88 -7.53 -3.66
C MET A 44 -9.59 -8.67 -2.96
N THR A 45 -9.16 -9.89 -3.25
CA THR A 45 -9.63 -11.10 -2.59
C THR A 45 -8.46 -11.73 -1.85
N THR A 46 -8.57 -11.89 -0.54
CA THR A 46 -7.61 -12.65 0.28
C THR A 46 -8.15 -14.06 0.53
N GLY A 47 -7.27 -15.05 0.55
CA GLY A 47 -7.66 -16.46 0.71
C GLY A 47 -6.81 -17.17 1.77
N GLY A 48 -7.19 -18.41 2.09
CA GLY A 48 -6.52 -19.22 3.11
C GLY A 48 -7.03 -18.98 4.54
N TRP A 49 -8.21 -18.38 4.68
CA TRP A 49 -8.88 -18.24 5.95
C TRP A 49 -9.54 -19.57 6.33
N ASP A 50 -9.27 -20.06 7.54
CA ASP A 50 -9.88 -21.27 8.10
C ASP A 50 -11.33 -20.98 8.53
N ASP A 51 -12.29 -21.71 7.93
CA ASP A 51 -13.71 -21.59 8.27
C ASP A 51 -14.09 -22.26 9.61
N GLY A 52 -13.14 -22.94 10.26
CA GLY A 52 -13.34 -23.69 11.50
C GLY A 52 -13.98 -25.07 11.29
N GLU A 53 -14.30 -25.43 10.05
CA GLU A 53 -14.84 -26.73 9.63
C GLU A 53 -13.86 -27.50 8.73
N GLY A 54 -12.64 -26.97 8.53
CA GLY A 54 -11.58 -27.58 7.72
C GLY A 54 -11.65 -27.20 6.24
N GLY A 55 -12.44 -26.18 5.89
CA GLY A 55 -12.44 -25.52 4.59
C GLY A 55 -11.63 -24.22 4.62
N GLU A 56 -11.08 -23.87 3.47
CA GLU A 56 -10.53 -22.53 3.24
C GLU A 56 -11.59 -21.68 2.53
N PHE A 57 -11.73 -20.42 2.95
CA PHE A 57 -12.59 -19.46 2.28
C PHE A 57 -11.84 -18.20 1.84
N GLU A 58 -12.45 -17.50 0.90
CA GLU A 58 -11.97 -16.23 0.35
C GLU A 58 -12.80 -15.07 0.90
N ILE A 59 -12.16 -13.92 1.13
CA ILE A 59 -12.80 -12.69 1.58
C ILE A 59 -12.52 -11.60 0.55
N GLU A 60 -13.56 -10.86 0.16
CA GLU A 60 -13.41 -9.63 -0.60
C GLU A 60 -13.09 -8.48 0.34
N ASP A 61 -11.94 -7.85 0.13
CA ASP A 61 -11.39 -6.78 0.94
C ASP A 61 -11.29 -5.47 0.13
N ILE A 62 -11.52 -4.36 0.82
CA ILE A 62 -11.25 -3.01 0.30
C ILE A 62 -10.11 -2.41 1.11
N ILE A 63 -9.01 -2.11 0.44
CA ILE A 63 -7.84 -1.47 1.04
C ILE A 63 -7.75 -0.02 0.57
N THR A 64 -7.64 0.91 1.51
CA THR A 64 -7.34 2.31 1.18
C THR A 64 -5.88 2.61 1.50
N LEU A 65 -5.13 3.01 0.48
CA LEU A 65 -3.74 3.44 0.55
C LEU A 65 -3.69 4.97 0.57
N LYS A 66 -2.94 5.52 1.52
CA LYS A 66 -2.69 6.95 1.71
C LYS A 66 -1.21 7.18 1.90
N MET A 67 -0.81 8.45 1.78
CA MET A 67 0.53 8.85 2.19
C MET A 67 0.71 8.62 3.70
N PRO A 68 1.74 7.91 4.16
CA PRO A 68 2.04 7.79 5.57
C PRO A 68 2.30 9.16 6.21
N THR A 69 2.05 9.24 7.51
CA THR A 69 2.41 10.38 8.34
C THR A 69 3.25 9.90 9.53
N VAL A 70 3.64 10.80 10.41
CA VAL A 70 4.36 10.44 11.66
C VAL A 70 3.50 9.56 12.59
N TYR A 71 2.17 9.60 12.45
CA TYR A 71 1.23 8.93 13.35
C TYR A 71 0.45 7.78 12.70
N ASP A 72 0.57 7.64 11.38
CA ASP A 72 -0.27 6.75 10.59
C ASP A 72 0.56 6.12 9.47
N CYS A 73 0.48 4.79 9.32
CA CYS A 73 1.22 4.08 8.29
C CYS A 73 0.65 4.24 6.87
N GLY A 74 -0.50 4.89 6.69
CA GLY A 74 -1.12 5.12 5.39
C GLY A 74 -1.85 3.91 4.82
N LEU A 75 -2.16 2.90 5.63
CA LEU A 75 -2.91 1.71 5.25
C LEU A 75 -4.19 1.63 6.09
N GLU A 76 -5.35 1.65 5.44
CA GLU A 76 -6.64 1.40 6.06
C GLU A 76 -7.22 0.10 5.50
N VAL A 77 -7.47 -0.86 6.38
CA VAL A 77 -7.94 -2.22 6.08
C VAL A 77 -8.91 -2.70 7.16
N ASP A 78 -9.73 -3.70 6.83
CA ASP A 78 -10.70 -4.31 7.77
C ASP A 78 -10.11 -5.48 8.59
N PHE A 79 -8.82 -5.75 8.45
CA PHE A 79 -8.08 -6.79 9.17
C PHE A 79 -6.85 -6.25 9.92
N SER A 80 -6.18 -7.11 10.70
CA SER A 80 -5.01 -6.69 11.48
C SER A 80 -3.75 -6.58 10.62
N LEU A 81 -3.11 -5.42 10.60
CA LEU A 81 -1.80 -5.23 9.97
C LEU A 81 -0.67 -5.63 10.93
N THR A 82 0.25 -6.46 10.45
CA THR A 82 1.47 -6.76 11.18
C THR A 82 2.44 -5.58 11.13
N SER A 83 3.44 -5.57 12.03
CA SER A 83 4.53 -4.59 11.95
C SER A 83 5.37 -4.76 10.68
N GLU A 84 5.43 -5.97 10.14
CA GLU A 84 6.16 -6.26 8.90
C GLU A 84 5.47 -5.62 7.69
N ASP A 85 4.13 -5.69 7.60
CA ASP A 85 3.36 -5.09 6.50
C ASP A 85 3.57 -3.57 6.47
N LYS A 86 3.48 -2.93 7.63
CA LYS A 86 3.71 -1.49 7.78
C LYS A 86 5.13 -1.11 7.33
N LEU A 87 6.12 -1.87 7.75
CA LEU A 87 7.51 -1.63 7.37
C LEU A 87 7.74 -1.82 5.86
N LYS A 88 7.17 -2.87 5.25
CA LYS A 88 7.24 -3.12 3.81
C LYS A 88 6.67 -1.94 3.02
N TRP A 89 5.50 -1.43 3.43
CA TRP A 89 4.87 -0.29 2.77
C TRP A 89 5.73 0.99 2.85
N GLU A 90 6.25 1.33 4.04
CA GLU A 90 7.13 2.50 4.21
C GLU A 90 8.42 2.38 3.38
N GLN A 91 9.08 1.22 3.41
CA GLN A 91 10.29 0.97 2.63
C GLN A 91 10.02 1.03 1.13
N PHE A 92 8.88 0.51 0.68
CA PHE A 92 8.46 0.55 -0.71
C PHE A 92 8.24 1.98 -1.19
N LEU A 93 7.49 2.79 -0.44
CA LEU A 93 7.26 4.19 -0.79
C LEU A 93 8.56 4.98 -0.86
N LEU A 94 9.46 4.76 0.12
CA LEU A 94 10.78 5.37 0.11
C LEU A 94 11.54 4.99 -1.16
N ALA A 95 11.67 3.69 -1.47
CA ALA A 95 12.38 3.20 -2.65
C ALA A 95 11.79 3.72 -3.98
N LYS A 96 10.48 3.97 -4.02
CA LYS A 96 9.77 4.50 -5.20
C LYS A 96 9.78 6.01 -5.33
N GLY A 97 10.41 6.71 -4.39
CA GLY A 97 10.40 8.18 -4.37
C GLY A 97 9.09 8.79 -3.88
N CYS A 98 8.13 7.96 -3.43
CA CYS A 98 6.78 8.37 -3.05
C CYS A 98 6.63 8.64 -1.55
N ASP A 99 7.72 8.64 -0.78
CA ASP A 99 7.70 8.95 0.65
C ASP A 99 7.67 10.46 0.90
N TYR A 100 6.82 10.91 1.82
CA TYR A 100 6.64 12.33 2.14
C TYR A 100 7.93 13.01 2.62
N ARG A 101 8.85 12.27 3.24
CA ARG A 101 10.12 12.78 3.76
C ARG A 101 11.10 13.14 2.64
N LEU A 102 10.83 12.74 1.40
CA LEU A 102 11.63 13.12 0.24
C LEU A 102 11.19 14.47 -0.35
N LYS A 103 9.97 14.91 -0.07
CA LYS A 103 9.43 16.19 -0.56
C LYS A 103 10.09 17.35 0.18
N ASP A 104 10.63 18.32 -0.56
CA ASP A 104 11.25 19.55 -0.03
C ASP A 104 12.35 19.30 1.03
N ASN A 105 13.06 18.18 0.91
CA ASN A 105 14.04 17.75 1.90
C ASN A 105 15.40 18.44 1.68
N SER A 106 15.72 19.39 2.56
CA SER A 106 16.96 20.19 2.53
C SER A 106 18.26 19.40 2.74
N TYR A 107 18.16 18.13 3.14
CA TYR A 107 19.31 17.25 3.34
C TYR A 107 19.58 16.36 2.13
N MET A 108 18.73 16.39 1.10
CA MET A 108 19.03 15.77 -0.17
C MET A 108 19.90 16.72 -1.00
N GLU A 109 21.02 16.22 -1.52
CA GLU A 109 21.88 17.00 -2.40
C GLU A 109 21.14 17.30 -3.72
N GLU A 110 21.26 18.53 -4.22
CA GLU A 110 20.74 18.89 -5.55
C GLU A 110 21.62 18.18 -6.60
N CYS A 111 20.99 17.46 -7.54
CA CYS A 111 21.69 16.83 -8.67
C CYS A 111 22.24 17.88 -9.65
#